data_AF-A0A4X2LV50-F1
#
_entry.id   AF-A0A4X2LV50-F1
#
_cell.length_a   1.000
_cell.length_b   1.000
_cell.length_c   1.000
_cell.angle_alpha   90.00
_cell.angle_beta   90.00
_cell.angle_gamma   90.00
#
_symmetry.space_group_name_H-M   'P 1'
#
loop_
_entity.id
_entity.type
_entity.pdbx_description
1 polymer ?
#
loop_
_entity_poly.entity_id
_entity_poly.type
_entity_poly.pdbx_seq_one_letter_code
_entity_poly.pdbx_strand_id
1 'polypeptide(L)'
;MAEEDEEEITEDRLRVKPKPPPVSALSEFSYIPPRRLGPKEQSYFYQEGKTGVVSIFDCIFKRPLDYNQKLHRDDREHAKSIGLKVNEEEWARPIGVLTSSIYGRHIYKPVEEMNREHVRVNHLKVEFYRKNSITCMEEPGFGHIAPS
;
A
#
# COMPACT_ATOMS: atom_id res chain seq x y z
N MET A 1 -52.50 26.12 -20.03
CA MET A 1 -51.10 25.66 -20.11
C MET A 1 -50.60 25.74 -18.67
N ALA A 2 -50.62 24.60 -17.97
CA ALA A 2 -50.18 24.54 -16.57
C ALA A 2 -48.67 24.30 -16.62
N GLU A 3 -47.91 25.24 -16.09
CA GLU A 3 -46.47 25.08 -15.93
C GLU A 3 -46.25 24.23 -14.67
N GLU A 4 -45.69 23.04 -14.87
CA GLU A 4 -45.24 22.16 -13.80
C GLU A 4 -43.92 22.73 -13.27
N ASP A 5 -43.93 23.25 -12.04
CA ASP A 5 -42.73 23.67 -11.34
C ASP A 5 -41.91 22.42 -10.98
N GLU A 6 -40.91 22.13 -11.80
CA GLU A 6 -39.87 21.13 -11.51
C GLU A 6 -39.02 21.64 -10.33
N GLU A 7 -39.40 21.28 -9.09
CA GLU A 7 -38.59 21.55 -7.91
C GLU A 7 -37.24 20.83 -8.03
N GLU A 8 -36.19 21.59 -8.37
CA GLU A 8 -34.81 21.14 -8.45
C GLU A 8 -34.34 20.64 -7.06
N ILE A 9 -34.21 19.32 -6.92
CA ILE A 9 -33.80 18.66 -5.67
C ILE A 9 -32.31 18.94 -5.45
N THR A 10 -31.99 20.06 -4.80
CA THR A 10 -30.61 20.41 -4.41
C THR A 10 -30.05 19.35 -3.44
N GLU A 11 -28.82 18.89 -3.69
CA GLU A 11 -28.11 17.85 -2.93
C GLU A 11 -28.06 18.08 -1.41
N ASP A 12 -28.17 19.34 -0.98
CA ASP A 12 -28.20 19.74 0.44
C ASP A 12 -29.46 19.26 1.18
N ARG A 13 -30.60 19.08 0.50
CA ARG A 13 -31.84 18.54 1.12
C ARG A 13 -31.76 17.03 1.39
N LEU A 14 -30.85 16.32 0.70
CA LEU A 14 -30.62 14.88 0.90
C LEU A 14 -29.66 14.59 2.06
N ARG A 15 -28.99 15.62 2.61
CA ARG A 15 -28.10 15.45 3.76
C ARG A 15 -28.92 15.22 5.03
N VAL A 16 -28.89 13.98 5.51
CA VAL A 16 -29.42 13.59 6.82
C VAL A 16 -28.81 14.51 7.89
N LYS A 17 -29.66 15.22 8.64
CA LYS A 17 -29.21 16.06 9.76
C LYS A 17 -28.33 15.23 10.70
N PRO A 18 -27.21 15.78 11.20
CA PRO A 18 -26.36 15.05 12.14
C PRO A 18 -27.19 14.65 13.35
N LYS A 19 -27.13 13.37 13.71
CA LYS A 19 -27.85 12.85 14.89
C LYS A 19 -27.39 13.62 16.14
N PRO A 20 -28.31 14.04 17.02
CA PRO A 20 -27.93 14.67 18.27
C PRO A 20 -27.05 13.69 19.07
N PRO A 21 -26.07 14.21 19.84
CA PRO A 21 -25.22 13.36 20.67
C PRO A 21 -26.07 12.58 21.69
N PRO A 22 -25.63 11.38 22.10
CA PRO A 22 -26.34 10.61 23.10
C PRO A 22 -26.46 11.39 24.43
N VAL A 23 -27.48 11.11 25.23
CA VAL A 23 -27.74 11.80 26.50
C VAL A 23 -26.52 11.78 27.44
N SER A 24 -25.74 10.70 27.41
CA SER A 24 -24.48 10.58 28.17
C SER A 24 -23.43 11.63 27.80
N ALA A 25 -23.51 12.20 26.59
CA ALA A 25 -22.59 13.22 26.10
C ALA A 25 -23.09 14.67 26.32
N LEU A 26 -24.32 14.85 26.82
CA LEU A 26 -24.85 16.18 27.18
C LEU A 26 -24.46 16.62 28.60
N SER A 27 -24.04 15.67 29.44
CA SER A 27 -23.68 15.93 30.83
C SER A 27 -22.21 16.34 30.93
N GLU A 28 -21.96 17.54 31.42
CA GLU A 28 -20.60 18.10 31.59
C GLU A 28 -19.74 17.26 32.55
N PHE A 29 -20.36 16.64 33.56
CA PHE A 29 -19.65 15.85 34.57
C PHE A 29 -19.41 14.39 34.18
N SER A 30 -20.22 13.83 33.28
CA SER A 30 -20.11 12.41 32.87
C SER A 30 -19.66 12.23 31.43
N TYR A 31 -19.44 13.33 30.69
CA TYR A 31 -18.96 13.24 29.32
C TYR A 31 -17.50 12.81 29.30
N ILE A 32 -17.28 11.59 28.80
CA ILE A 32 -15.95 11.10 28.48
C ILE A 32 -15.75 11.31 26.97
N PRO A 33 -14.88 12.26 26.56
CA PRO A 33 -14.65 12.49 25.15
C PRO A 33 -14.03 11.23 24.52
N PRO A 34 -14.49 10.83 23.31
CA PRO A 34 -14.03 9.61 22.67
C PRO A 34 -12.56 9.68 22.22
N ARG A 35 -11.98 10.88 22.14
CA ARG A 35 -10.57 11.11 21.83
C ARG A 35 -9.96 12.10 22.81
N ARG A 36 -8.72 11.84 23.20
CA ARG A 36 -7.93 12.74 24.04
C ARG A 36 -7.50 13.97 23.22
N LEU A 37 -7.47 15.14 23.85
CA LEU A 37 -6.97 16.39 23.25
C LEU A 37 -5.43 16.48 23.21
N GLY A 38 -4.73 15.46 23.72
CA GLY A 38 -3.28 15.37 23.69
C GLY A 38 -2.73 15.13 22.28
N PRO A 39 -1.40 14.95 22.15
CA PRO A 39 -0.80 14.57 20.88
C PRO A 39 -1.50 13.32 20.32
N LYS A 40 -1.69 13.31 19.00
CA LYS A 40 -2.42 12.26 18.30
C LYS A 40 -1.84 10.90 18.65
N GLU A 41 -2.70 9.99 19.09
CA GLU A 41 -2.29 8.62 19.40
C GLU A 41 -1.70 7.99 18.12
N GLN A 42 -0.39 7.74 18.15
CA GLN A 42 0.29 7.02 17.10
C GLN A 42 0.04 5.52 17.31
N SER A 43 -0.18 4.82 16.21
CA SER A 43 -0.23 3.36 16.23
C SER A 43 1.14 2.79 16.60
N TYR A 44 1.19 1.49 16.91
CA TYR A 44 2.43 0.76 17.11
C TYR A 44 3.43 0.94 15.94
N PHE A 45 2.94 1.22 14.73
CA PHE A 45 3.73 1.43 13.53
C PHE A 45 4.07 2.90 13.24
N TYR A 46 3.88 3.80 14.22
CA TYR A 46 4.14 5.23 14.06
C TYR A 46 3.27 5.91 12.98
N GLN A 47 2.13 5.29 12.64
CA GLN A 47 1.12 5.89 11.79
C GLN A 47 0.05 6.56 12.63
N GLU A 48 -0.59 7.56 12.06
CA GLU A 48 -1.77 8.15 12.65
C GLU A 48 -2.90 7.11 12.77
N GLY A 49 -3.43 6.92 13.98
CA GLY A 49 -4.60 6.06 14.18
C GLY A 49 -5.78 6.55 13.34
N LYS A 50 -6.15 5.78 12.31
CA LYS A 50 -7.33 6.04 11.47
C LYS A 50 -8.63 5.57 12.12
N THR A 51 -8.55 4.97 13.31
CA THR A 51 -9.71 4.50 14.06
C THR A 51 -10.68 5.67 14.25
N GLY A 52 -11.89 5.52 13.70
CA GLY A 52 -12.99 6.46 13.92
C GLY A 52 -13.33 6.58 15.41
N VAL A 53 -14.25 7.48 15.74
CA VAL A 53 -14.86 7.46 17.08
C VAL A 53 -15.69 6.18 17.18
N VAL A 54 -15.14 5.16 17.83
CA VAL A 54 -15.87 3.91 18.07
C VAL A 54 -16.51 3.99 19.44
N SER A 55 -17.84 4.04 19.47
CA SER A 55 -18.59 3.96 20.72
C SER A 55 -18.50 2.55 21.29
N ILE A 56 -18.23 2.45 22.60
CA ILE A 56 -18.26 1.16 23.32
C ILE A 56 -19.63 0.48 23.13
N PHE A 57 -20.70 1.28 23.07
CA PHE A 57 -22.04 0.77 22.80
C PHE A 57 -22.11 0.05 21.45
N ASP A 58 -21.60 0.67 20.38
CA ASP A 58 -21.61 0.05 19.05
C ASP A 58 -20.73 -1.20 19.01
N CYS A 59 -19.57 -1.20 19.68
CA CYS A 59 -18.72 -2.39 19.83
C CYS A 59 -19.42 -3.58 20.49
N ILE A 60 -20.39 -3.34 21.37
CA ILE A 60 -21.10 -4.40 22.10
C ILE A 60 -22.37 -4.80 21.36
N PHE A 61 -23.15 -3.82 20.91
CA PHE A 61 -24.52 -4.03 20.42
C PHE A 61 -24.65 -4.05 18.88
N LYS A 62 -23.63 -3.60 18.14
CA LYS A 62 -23.62 -3.57 16.67
C LYS A 62 -22.61 -4.55 16.06
N ARG A 63 -22.31 -5.63 16.77
CA ARG A 63 -21.47 -6.71 16.22
C ARG A 63 -22.19 -7.42 15.07
N PRO A 64 -21.49 -7.79 14.00
CA PRO A 64 -22.07 -8.64 12.96
C PRO A 64 -22.47 -9.98 13.59
N LEU A 65 -23.71 -10.40 13.33
CA LEU A 65 -24.23 -11.70 13.77
C LEU A 65 -23.79 -12.85 12.84
N ASP A 66 -23.17 -12.51 11.71
CA ASP A 66 -22.80 -13.44 10.66
C ASP A 66 -21.69 -14.39 11.13
N TYR A 67 -21.95 -15.68 11.05
CA TYR A 67 -20.96 -16.70 11.35
C TYR A 67 -20.04 -16.92 10.15
N ASN A 68 -18.74 -16.70 10.34
CA ASN A 68 -17.74 -17.02 9.33
C ASN A 68 -17.06 -18.36 9.67
N GLN A 69 -17.48 -19.43 8.98
CA GLN A 69 -16.93 -20.79 9.16
C GLN A 69 -15.42 -20.89 8.87
N LYS A 70 -14.83 -19.93 8.14
CA LYS A 70 -13.38 -19.91 7.87
C LYS A 70 -12.55 -19.36 9.04
N LEU A 71 -13.20 -18.70 10.00
CA LEU A 71 -12.57 -18.27 11.24
C LEU A 71 -12.60 -19.42 12.25
N HIS A 72 -11.51 -19.59 12.99
CA HIS A 72 -11.47 -20.54 14.08
C HIS A 72 -12.36 -20.04 15.24
N ARG A 73 -12.92 -20.96 16.04
CA ARG A 73 -13.97 -20.66 17.04
C ARG A 73 -13.50 -19.70 18.14
N ASP A 74 -12.20 -19.70 18.43
CA ASP A 74 -11.56 -18.82 19.42
C ASP A 74 -10.84 -17.61 18.79
N ASP A 75 -10.84 -17.54 17.46
CA ASP A 75 -10.09 -16.54 16.71
C ASP A 75 -10.95 -15.28 16.50
N ARG A 76 -10.49 -14.20 17.12
CA ARG A 76 -11.06 -12.84 17.02
C ARG A 76 -11.10 -12.37 15.56
N GLU A 77 -11.89 -11.32 15.30
CA GLU A 77 -12.15 -10.70 13.98
C GLU A 77 -10.93 -10.47 13.07
N HIS A 78 -9.70 -10.41 13.62
CA HIS A 78 -8.44 -10.18 12.90
C HIS A 78 -7.45 -11.35 12.94
N ALA A 79 -7.93 -12.58 13.14
CA ALA A 79 -7.06 -13.75 13.08
C ALA A 79 -6.31 -13.83 11.74
N LYS A 80 -5.05 -14.28 11.81
CA LYS A 80 -4.12 -14.28 10.66
C LYS A 80 -3.91 -12.90 10.02
N SER A 81 -4.06 -11.82 10.79
CA SER A 81 -3.95 -10.43 10.31
C SER A 81 -4.96 -10.08 9.22
N ILE A 82 -6.07 -10.81 9.13
CA ILE A 82 -7.13 -10.53 8.14
C ILE A 82 -7.75 -9.16 8.46
N GLY A 83 -7.77 -8.28 7.46
CA GLY A 83 -8.24 -6.90 7.59
C GLY A 83 -7.20 -5.94 8.18
N LEU A 84 -6.05 -6.43 8.66
CA LEU A 84 -4.93 -5.58 9.08
C LEU A 84 -3.97 -5.36 7.91
N LYS A 85 -3.57 -4.10 7.71
CA LYS A 85 -2.63 -3.72 6.66
C LYS A 85 -1.19 -3.65 7.19
N VAL A 86 -0.76 -4.71 7.86
CA VAL A 86 0.53 -4.76 8.59
C VAL A 86 1.71 -4.37 7.70
N ASN A 87 1.73 -4.83 6.44
CA ASN A 87 2.79 -4.50 5.50
C ASN A 87 2.85 -2.98 5.22
N GLU A 88 1.75 -2.36 4.79
CA GLU A 88 1.69 -0.91 4.54
C GLU A 88 2.10 -0.09 5.77
N GLU A 89 1.71 -0.56 6.96
CA GLU A 89 2.05 0.07 8.23
C GLU A 89 3.54 -0.03 8.56
N GLU A 90 4.15 -1.20 8.35
CA GLU A 90 5.59 -1.40 8.55
C GLU A 90 6.46 -0.54 7.62
N TRP A 91 6.03 -0.26 6.39
CA TRP A 91 6.74 0.64 5.46
C TRP A 91 6.78 2.09 5.93
N ALA A 92 5.79 2.53 6.71
CA ALA A 92 5.76 3.91 7.22
C ALA A 92 6.58 4.08 8.49
N ARG A 93 7.12 3.00 9.07
CA ARG A 93 7.94 3.10 10.27
C ARG A 93 9.22 3.87 9.97
N PRO A 94 9.56 4.89 10.78
CA PRO A 94 10.82 5.61 10.62
C PRO A 94 12.03 4.72 10.96
N ILE A 95 11.86 3.75 11.88
CA ILE A 95 12.90 2.82 12.32
C ILE A 95 12.37 1.40 12.22
N GLY A 96 13.02 0.57 11.39
CA GLY A 96 12.70 -0.85 11.28
C GLY A 96 13.08 -1.60 12.56
N VAL A 97 12.17 -2.45 13.05
CA VAL A 97 12.35 -3.20 14.31
C VAL A 97 13.40 -4.31 14.17
N LEU A 98 13.49 -4.94 13.00
CA LEU A 98 14.46 -6.00 12.72
C LEU A 98 15.39 -5.61 11.57
N THR A 99 16.61 -6.11 11.62
CA THR A 99 17.65 -5.84 10.62
C THR A 99 17.43 -6.59 9.32
N SER A 100 16.66 -7.70 9.35
CA SER A 100 16.50 -8.68 8.29
C SER A 100 15.06 -8.86 7.79
N SER A 101 14.12 -7.99 8.17
CA SER A 101 12.75 -8.13 7.70
C SER A 101 12.65 -7.70 6.23
N ILE A 102 12.04 -8.56 5.42
CA ILE A 102 11.63 -8.31 4.03
C ILE A 102 10.80 -7.00 3.93
N TYR A 103 10.27 -6.52 5.05
CA TYR A 103 9.46 -5.32 5.21
C TYR A 103 10.12 -4.35 6.23
N GLY A 104 9.92 -3.04 6.07
CA GLY A 104 10.38 -2.01 7.00
C GLY A 104 11.85 -1.55 6.87
N ARG A 105 12.81 -2.46 6.65
CA ARG A 105 14.24 -2.11 6.44
C ARG A 105 14.77 -2.51 5.06
N HIS A 106 13.90 -3.00 4.17
CA HIS A 106 14.30 -3.33 2.81
C HIS A 106 14.57 -2.04 2.02
N ILE A 107 15.84 -1.76 1.82
CA ILE A 107 16.30 -0.60 1.08
C ILE A 107 15.97 -0.86 -0.41
N TYR A 108 14.81 -0.37 -0.87
CA TYR A 108 14.34 -0.59 -2.26
C TYR A 108 15.35 -0.08 -3.29
N LYS A 109 16.08 0.98 -2.96
CA LYS A 109 17.19 1.50 -3.74
C LYS A 109 18.47 1.29 -2.97
N PRO A 110 19.46 0.53 -3.47
CA PRO A 110 20.72 0.38 -2.76
C PRO A 110 21.28 1.76 -2.40
N VAL A 111 21.72 1.93 -1.15
CA VAL A 111 22.22 3.21 -0.62
C VAL A 111 23.42 3.71 -1.42
N GLU A 112 24.21 2.76 -1.92
CA GLU A 112 25.37 3.00 -2.75
C GLU A 112 25.10 2.48 -4.17
N GLU A 113 25.61 3.20 -5.17
CA GLU A 113 25.56 2.73 -6.54
C GLU A 113 26.38 1.45 -6.69
N MET A 114 25.85 0.49 -7.46
CA MET A 114 26.57 -0.76 -7.71
C MET A 114 27.79 -0.49 -8.58
N ASN A 115 28.96 -0.36 -7.96
CA ASN A 115 30.23 -0.15 -8.66
C ASN A 115 30.58 -1.40 -9.49
N ARG A 116 30.75 -1.21 -10.81
CA ARG A 116 31.09 -2.27 -11.77
C ARG A 116 32.50 -2.14 -12.35
N GLU A 117 33.37 -1.34 -11.75
CA GLU A 117 34.74 -1.07 -12.22
C GLU A 117 35.58 -2.35 -12.42
N HIS A 118 35.35 -3.38 -11.58
CA HIS A 118 36.14 -4.62 -11.59
C HIS A 118 35.30 -5.86 -11.95
N VAL A 119 34.24 -5.70 -12.74
CA VAL A 119 33.37 -6.83 -13.13
C VAL A 119 34.05 -7.69 -14.18
N ARG A 120 33.90 -9.02 -14.05
CA ARG A 120 34.38 -9.97 -15.07
C ARG A 120 33.60 -9.78 -16.36
N VAL A 121 34.30 -9.39 -17.41
CA VAL A 121 33.75 -9.30 -18.77
C VAL A 121 34.08 -10.59 -19.52
N ASN A 122 33.09 -11.20 -20.16
CA ASN A 122 33.29 -12.42 -20.96
C ASN A 122 33.77 -12.05 -22.37
N HIS A 123 35.05 -11.73 -22.50
CA HIS A 123 35.69 -11.34 -23.76
C HIS A 123 35.53 -12.39 -24.85
N LEU A 124 35.74 -13.67 -24.54
CA LEU A 124 35.61 -14.78 -25.50
C LEU A 124 34.22 -14.80 -26.14
N LYS A 125 33.17 -14.61 -25.35
CA LYS A 125 31.80 -14.60 -25.88
C LYS A 125 31.50 -13.39 -26.75
N VAL A 126 32.10 -12.24 -26.45
CA VAL A 126 31.90 -10.98 -27.19
C VAL A 126 32.69 -10.96 -28.49
N GLU A 127 33.96 -11.38 -28.44
CA GLU A 127 34.89 -11.28 -29.58
C GLU A 127 34.75 -12.46 -30.54
N PHE A 128 34.58 -13.68 -30.02
CA PHE A 128 34.66 -14.88 -30.83
C PHE A 128 33.31 -15.29 -31.42
N TYR A 129 32.20 -15.09 -30.70
CA TYR A 129 30.89 -15.57 -31.11
C TYR A 129 29.97 -14.43 -31.59
N ARG A 130 29.75 -14.34 -32.90
CA ARG A 130 28.81 -13.38 -33.51
C ARG A 130 27.38 -13.95 -33.51
N LYS A 131 26.38 -13.11 -33.19
CA LYS A 131 24.98 -13.54 -33.10
C LYS A 131 24.29 -13.77 -34.45
N ASN A 132 24.82 -13.19 -35.54
CA ASN A 132 24.27 -13.32 -36.89
C ASN A 132 25.38 -13.77 -37.86
N SER A 133 25.18 -14.91 -38.52
CA SER A 133 26.05 -15.40 -39.59
C SER A 133 25.74 -14.67 -40.91
N ILE A 134 26.13 -13.39 -41.01
CA ILE A 134 26.30 -12.77 -42.33
C ILE A 134 27.77 -12.97 -42.66
N THR A 135 28.04 -13.97 -43.50
CA THR A 135 29.30 -14.11 -44.19
C THR A 135 29.48 -12.87 -45.07
N CYS A 136 30.25 -11.87 -44.63
CA CYS A 136 30.90 -10.97 -45.57
C CYS A 136 32.07 -11.73 -46.22
N MET A 137 31.72 -12.78 -46.95
CA MET A 137 32.56 -13.43 -47.94
C MET A 137 31.84 -13.15 -49.25
N GLU A 138 31.88 -11.90 -49.72
CA GLU A 138 31.86 -11.72 -51.17
C GLU A 138 33.20 -12.28 -51.62
N GLU A 139 33.20 -13.45 -52.24
CA GLU A 139 34.37 -13.97 -52.93
C GLU A 139 34.82 -12.90 -53.95
N PRO A 140 36.12 -12.59 -54.10
CA PRO A 140 36.56 -11.95 -55.33
C PRO A 140 36.24 -12.94 -56.45
N GLY A 141 35.16 -12.69 -57.18
CA GLY A 141 34.76 -13.48 -58.33
C GLY A 141 35.94 -13.68 -59.27
N PHE A 142 35.98 -14.84 -59.91
CA PHE A 142 36.99 -15.24 -60.89
C PHE A 142 37.48 -14.05 -61.75
N GLY A 143 38.74 -13.66 -61.58
CA GLY A 143 39.33 -12.49 -62.25
C GLY A 143 40.20 -11.56 -61.40
N HIS A 144 40.59 -11.93 -60.17
CA HIS A 144 41.52 -11.12 -59.39
C HIS A 144 42.95 -11.17 -59.97
N ILE A 145 43.39 -10.07 -60.56
CA ILE A 145 44.76 -9.85 -61.04
C ILE A 145 45.47 -8.95 -60.03
N ALA A 146 46.52 -9.47 -59.40
CA ALA A 146 47.39 -8.67 -58.53
C ALA A 146 48.34 -7.80 -59.39
N PRO A 147 48.59 -6.53 -59.02
CA PRO A 147 49.47 -5.65 -59.77
C PRO A 147 50.95 -6.06 -59.68
N SER A 148 51.69 -5.62 -60.70
CA SER A 148 53.09 -5.94 -61.08
C SER A 148 54.14 -5.74 -60.01
#